data_AF-A0A533V5I2-F1
#
_entry.id   AF-A0A533V5I2-F1
#
_cell.length_a   1.000
_cell.length_b   1.000
_cell.length_c   1.000
_cell.angle_alpha   90.00
_cell.angle_beta   90.00
_cell.angle_gamma   90.00
#
_symmetry.space_group_name_H-M   'P 1'
#
loop_
_entity.id
_entity.type
_entity.pdbx_description
1 polymer ?
#
loop_
_entity_poly.entity_id
_entity_poly.type
_entity_poly.pdbx_seq_one_letter_code
_entity_poly.pdbx_strand_id
1 'polypeptide(L)' 'MKDYLRLEERKPLKLWTGKTIFVRHWGLTFSDTSNLLNSLVIQGGKPEPLRLAALAARAYRNYIK' A
#
# COMPACT_ATOMS: atom_id res chain seq x y z
N MET A 1 13.02 2.35 16.24
CA MET A 1 12.50 0.99 16.53
C MET A 1 11.31 0.97 17.49
N LYS A 2 11.20 1.86 18.48
CA LYS A 2 10.07 1.88 19.45
C LYS A 2 8.69 2.06 18.80
N ASP A 3 8.57 2.84 17.72
CA ASP A 3 7.27 3.03 17.05
C ASP A 3 6.84 1.87 16.14
N TYR A 4 7.78 1.04 15.68
CA TYR A 4 7.46 -0.14 14.86
C TYR A 4 6.70 -1.22 15.64
N LEU A 5 6.91 -1.27 16.96
CA LEU A 5 6.24 -2.20 17.88
C LEU A 5 4.82 -1.74 18.27
N ARG A 6 4.49 -0.46 18.05
CA ARG A 6 3.15 0.11 18.30
C ARG A 6 2.18 -0.14 17.15
N LEU A 7 2.68 -0.60 16.02
CA LEU A 7 1.89 -0.89 14.84
C LEU A 7 1.22 -2.26 15.01
N GLU A 8 -0.10 -2.31 14.90
CA GLU A 8 -0.89 -3.55 14.93
C GLU A 8 -0.38 -4.60 13.94
N GLU A 9 -0.79 -5.85 14.15
CA GLU A 9 -0.49 -6.94 13.22
C GLU A 9 -0.97 -6.62 11.79
N ARG A 10 -0.23 -7.10 10.79
CA ARG A 10 -0.67 -6.98 9.39
C ARG A 10 -1.87 -7.88 9.17
N LYS A 11 -3.00 -7.30 8.79
CA LYS A 11 -4.22 -8.05 8.46
C LYS A 11 -4.30 -8.28 6.95
N PRO A 12 -4.70 -9.48 6.49
CA PRO A 12 -4.92 -9.75 5.08
C PRO A 12 -6.15 -8.98 4.58
N LEU A 13 -6.03 -8.31 3.44
CA LEU A 13 -7.07 -7.53 2.80
C LEU A 13 -7.15 -7.91 1.32
N LYS A 14 -8.34 -8.32 0.87
CA LYS A 14 -8.58 -8.68 -0.53
C LYS A 14 -9.06 -7.45 -1.30
N LEU A 15 -8.32 -7.07 -2.34
CA LEU A 15 -8.68 -5.98 -3.23
C LEU A 15 -9.69 -6.46 -4.28
N TRP A 16 -10.41 -5.53 -4.91
CA TRP A 16 -11.34 -5.80 -6.00
C TRP A 16 -10.64 -6.43 -7.22
N THR A 17 -9.35 -6.17 -7.39
CA THR A 17 -8.48 -6.81 -8.40
C THR A 17 -8.22 -8.30 -8.13
N GLY A 18 -8.74 -8.85 -7.03
CA GLY A 18 -8.56 -10.24 -6.61
C GLY A 18 -7.25 -10.52 -5.87
N LYS A 19 -6.36 -9.53 -5.74
CA LYS A 19 -5.09 -9.67 -5.00
C LYS A 19 -5.32 -9.53 -3.50
N THR A 20 -4.68 -10.41 -2.72
CA THR A 20 -4.59 -10.27 -1.26
C THR A 20 -3.30 -9.54 -0.89
N ILE A 21 -3.44 -8.45 -0.14
CA ILE A 21 -2.33 -7.67 0.40
C ILE A 21 -2.39 -7.66 1.93
N PHE A 22 -1.25 -7.43 2.56
CA PHE A 22 -1.14 -7.41 4.02
C PHE A 22 -0.94 -5.98 4.49
N VAL A 23 -1.95 -5.43 5.16
CA VAL A 23 -2.00 -4.00 5.50
C VAL A 23 -1.94 -3.79 7.01
N ARG A 24 -1.39 -2.64 7.39
CA ARG A 24 -1.61 -2.02 8.69
C ARG A 24 -2.30 -0.71 8.45
N HIS A 25 -3.21 -0.33 9.32
CA HIS A 25 -3.90 0.95 9.28
C HIS A 25 -3.73 1.66 10.61
N TRP A 26 -3.74 2.99 10.56
CA TRP A 26 -3.67 3.83 11.74
C TRP A 26 -4.62 5.00 11.53
N GLY A 27 -5.44 5.32 12.53
CA GLY A 27 -6.45 6.37 12.44
C GLY A 27 -7.65 6.09 11.52
N LEU A 28 -7.72 4.89 10.92
CA LEU A 28 -8.85 4.42 10.11
C LEU A 28 -9.33 3.07 10.63
N THR A 29 -10.60 2.73 10.37
CA THR A 29 -11.07 1.37 10.54
C THR A 29 -10.52 0.46 9.43
N PHE A 30 -10.56 -0.86 9.63
CA PHE A 30 -10.18 -1.81 8.58
C PHE A 30 -11.09 -1.70 7.35
N SER A 31 -12.37 -1.38 7.54
CA SER A 31 -13.34 -1.16 6.46
C SER A 31 -13.00 0.09 5.64
N ASP A 32 -12.73 1.22 6.31
CA ASP A 32 -12.32 2.47 5.63
C ASP A 32 -11.01 2.29 4.87
N THR A 33 -10.08 1.54 5.46
CA THR A 33 -8.81 1.17 4.81
C THR A 33 -9.07 0.36 3.53
N SER A 34 -10.00 -0.59 3.56
CA SER A 34 -10.40 -1.36 2.38
C SER A 34 -11.00 -0.48 1.31
N ASN A 35 -11.93 0.40 1.67
CA ASN A 35 -12.57 1.33 0.72
C ASN A 35 -11.55 2.27 0.08
N LEU A 36 -10.67 2.86 0.89
CA LEU A 36 -9.59 3.73 0.42
C LEU A 36 -8.66 3.00 -0.55
N LEU A 37 -8.16 1.82 -0.18
CA LEU A 37 -7.24 1.07 -1.03
C LEU A 37 -7.90 0.62 -2.33
N ASN A 38 -9.16 0.18 -2.28
CA ASN A 38 -9.90 -0.18 -3.50
C ASN A 38 -10.16 1.02 -4.42
N SER A 39 -10.32 2.23 -3.86
CA SER A 39 -10.46 3.46 -4.66
C SER A 39 -9.14 3.89 -5.33
N LEU A 40 -7.99 3.57 -4.73
CA LEU A 40 -6.67 4.01 -5.19
C LEU A 40 -5.94 2.96 -6.04
N VAL A 41 -6.39 1.71 -6.04
CA VAL A 41 -5.81 0.62 -6.84
C VAL A 41 -6.63 0.47 -8.13
N ILE A 42 -6.02 0.77 -9.27
CA ILE A 42 -6.64 0.50 -10.58
C ILE A 42 -6.27 -0.92 -11.04
N GLN A 43 -5.03 -1.36 -10.79
CA GLN A 43 -4.57 -2.69 -11.17
C GLN A 43 -3.54 -3.29 -10.21
N GLY A 44 -3.48 -4.62 -10.18
CA GLY A 44 -2.53 -5.35 -9.34
C GLY A 44 -2.84 -5.19 -7.84
N GLY A 45 -1.80 -4.99 -7.02
CA GLY A 45 -1.91 -4.95 -5.55
C GLY A 45 -1.27 -3.72 -4.91
N LYS A 46 -0.98 -2.67 -5.69
CA LYS A 46 -0.27 -1.48 -5.22
C LYS A 46 -1.08 -0.23 -5.59
N PRO A 47 -1.38 0.67 -4.64
CA PRO A 47 -2.06 1.92 -4.95
C PRO A 47 -1.33 2.70 -6.04
N GLU A 48 -2.07 3.30 -6.97
CA GLU A 48 -1.51 4.01 -8.12
C GLU A 48 -0.52 5.11 -7.74
N PRO A 49 -0.77 5.96 -6.71
CA PRO A 49 0.23 6.96 -6.28
C PRO A 49 1.56 6.31 -5.85
N LEU A 50 1.51 5.18 -5.16
CA LEU A 50 2.69 4.47 -4.71
C LEU A 50 3.39 3.72 -5.86
N ARG A 51 2.63 3.28 -6.87
CA ARG A 51 3.17 2.69 -8.09
C ARG A 51 3.96 3.73 -8.89
N LEU A 52 3.39 4.93 -9.07
CA LEU A 52 4.05 6.05 -9.73
C LEU A 52 5.31 6.50 -8.99
N ALA A 53 5.23 6.70 -7.67
CA ALA A 53 6.38 7.09 -6.86
C ALA A 53 7.55 6.10 -6.98
N ALA A 54 7.25 4.79 -6.96
CA ALA A 54 8.27 3.77 -7.12
C ALA A 54 8.88 3.73 -8.53
N LEU A 55 8.07 3.97 -9.57
CA LEU A 55 8.55 4.05 -10.94
C LEU A 55 9.51 5.24 -11.11
N ALA A 56 9.14 6.41 -10.60
CA ALA A 56 9.98 7.61 -10.64
C ALA A 56 11.30 7.40 -9.87
N ALA A 57 11.24 6.87 -8.65
CA ALA A 57 12.43 6.57 -7.86
C ALA A 57 13.36 5.54 -8.55
N ARG A 58 12.79 4.54 -9.23
CA ARG A 58 13.55 3.56 -10.02
C ARG A 58 14.20 4.21 -11.24
N ALA A 59 13.47 5.07 -11.95
CA ALA A 59 13.99 5.80 -13.11
C ALA A 59 15.18 6.68 -12.71
N TYR A 60 15.05 7.46 -11.63
CA TYR A 60 16.13 8.29 -11.11
C TYR A 60 17.35 7.46 -10.68
N ARG A 61 17.12 6.34 -9.96
CA ARG A 61 18.21 5.43 -9.57
C ARG A 61 18.96 4.87 -10.78
N ASN A 62 18.25 4.53 -11.85
CA ASN A 62 18.86 4.03 -13.07
C ASN A 62 19.57 5.12 -13.87
N TYR A 63 19.17 6.38 -13.73
CA TYR A 63 19.81 7.51 -14.40
C TYR A 63 21.18 7.86 -13.78
N ILE A 64 21.32 7.72 -12.45
CA ILE A 64 22.58 8.02 -11.74
C ILE A 64 23.58 6.85 -11.77
N LYS A 65 23.09 5.63 -12.03
CA LYS A 65 23.93 4.43 -12.11
C LYS A 65 24.58 4.33 -13.49
#